data_AF-A0A9Q3PQ79-F1
#
_entry.id   AF-A0A9Q3PQ79-F1
#
_cell.length_a   1.000
_cell.length_b   1.000
_cell.length_c   1.000
_cell.angle_alpha   90.00
_cell.angle_beta   90.00
_cell.angle_gamma   90.00
#
_symmetry.space_group_name_H-M   'P 1'
#
loop_
_entity.id
_entity.type
_entity.pdbx_description
1 polymer ?
#
loop_
_entity_poly.entity_id
_entity_poly.type
_entity_poly.pdbx_seq_one_letter_code
_entity_poly.pdbx_strand_id
1 'polypeptide(L)'
;MELIDHIDGLFIDVPSIPYYRITARLTTAFKGHATLWYTEMKEIHGRRNWPWGESKIIQQYSNGTWIWKKTMSFESDKYSVDKDPYEWCLRQSKILQAIDPQMNIQMSNHKL
;
A
#
# COMPACT_ATOMS: atom_id res chain seq x y z
N MET A 1 -1.41 -16.40 -4.74
CA MET A 1 -1.18 -15.20 -3.91
C MET A 1 -0.81 -14.09 -4.87
N GLU A 2 -1.64 -13.05 -5.00
CA GLU A 2 -1.31 -11.95 -5.92
C GLU A 2 -0.11 -11.18 -5.40
N LEU A 3 0.69 -10.62 -6.30
CA LEU A 3 1.91 -9.86 -5.97
C LEU A 3 1.61 -8.78 -4.91
N ILE A 4 0.43 -8.16 -4.97
CA ILE A 4 0.06 -7.13 -4.00
C ILE A 4 -0.35 -7.70 -2.64
N ASP A 5 -1.01 -8.86 -2.57
CA ASP A 5 -1.29 -9.50 -1.27
C ASP A 5 0.03 -9.85 -0.54
N HIS A 6 1.06 -10.23 -1.31
CA HIS A 6 2.40 -10.47 -0.77
C HIS A 6 3.09 -9.17 -0.35
N ILE A 7 2.96 -8.09 -1.13
CA ILE A 7 3.43 -6.74 -0.78
C ILE A 7 2.76 -6.30 0.53
N ASP A 8 1.43 -6.32 0.62
CA ASP A 8 0.68 -5.97 1.84
C ASP A 8 1.17 -6.78 3.06
N GLY A 9 1.43 -8.08 2.89
CA GLY A 9 1.98 -8.95 3.93
C GLY A 9 3.41 -8.61 4.37
N LEU A 10 4.24 -7.97 3.53
CA LEU A 10 5.55 -7.46 3.94
C LEU A 10 5.45 -6.31 4.95
N PHE A 11 4.26 -5.72 5.13
CA PHE A 11 4.01 -4.50 5.89
C PHE A 11 3.05 -4.66 7.08
N ILE A 12 2.47 -5.84 7.30
CA ILE A 12 1.63 -6.11 8.49
C ILE A 12 2.43 -5.96 9.78
N ASP A 13 3.74 -6.14 9.72
CA ASP A 13 4.65 -5.85 10.83
C ASP A 13 5.58 -4.68 10.48
N VAL A 14 5.54 -3.66 11.34
CA VAL A 14 6.65 -2.76 11.70
C VAL A 14 6.65 -1.33 11.07
N PRO A 15 6.31 -0.30 11.86
CA PRO A 15 6.46 1.12 11.48
C PRO A 15 7.92 1.64 11.44
N SER A 16 8.93 0.79 11.71
CA SER A 16 10.34 1.17 11.85
C SER A 16 11.32 0.45 10.90
N ILE A 17 10.86 -0.24 9.86
CA ILE A 17 11.77 -0.92 8.92
C ILE A 17 12.51 0.13 8.05
N PRO A 18 13.85 0.14 8.04
CA PRO A 18 14.60 1.01 7.16
C PRO A 18 14.29 0.73 5.68
N TYR A 19 14.22 1.78 4.86
CA TYR A 19 13.92 1.71 3.42
C TYR A 19 14.76 0.66 2.66
N TYR A 20 16.03 0.47 3.03
CA TYR A 20 16.89 -0.53 2.40
C TYR A 20 16.42 -1.98 2.62
N ARG A 21 15.74 -2.28 3.73
CA ARG A 21 15.18 -3.62 4.00
C ARG A 21 13.89 -3.87 3.24
N ILE A 22 13.06 -2.84 3.08
CA ILE A 22 11.84 -2.91 2.26
C ILE A 22 12.21 -3.15 0.80
N THR A 23 13.15 -2.37 0.27
CA THR A 23 13.63 -2.53 -1.11
C THR A 23 14.27 -3.90 -1.36
N ALA A 24 15.04 -4.44 -0.42
CA ALA A 24 15.58 -5.80 -0.52
C ALA A 24 14.47 -6.87 -0.59
N ARG A 25 13.48 -6.77 0.30
CA ARG A 25 12.31 -7.68 0.31
C ARG A 25 11.48 -7.59 -0.97
N LEU A 26 11.27 -6.40 -1.50
CA LEU A 26 10.56 -6.19 -2.77
C LEU A 26 11.30 -6.82 -3.95
N THR A 27 12.62 -6.72 -3.97
CA THR A 27 13.45 -7.31 -5.03
C THR A 27 13.31 -8.84 -5.05
N THR A 28 13.16 -9.47 -3.87
CA THR A 28 12.89 -10.91 -3.74
C THR A 28 11.44 -11.31 -4.00
N ALA A 29 10.49 -10.41 -3.74
CA ALA A 29 9.07 -10.63 -3.96
C ALA A 29 8.68 -10.53 -5.44
N PHE A 30 9.27 -9.57 -6.15
CA PHE A 30 9.05 -9.41 -7.58
C PHE A 30 9.69 -10.55 -8.36
N LYS A 31 8.98 -11.03 -9.40
CA LYS A 31 9.47 -12.05 -10.34
C LYS A 31 9.27 -11.59 -11.77
N GLY A 32 10.20 -11.97 -12.65
CA GLY A 32 10.12 -11.72 -14.09
C GLY A 32 10.01 -10.24 -14.41
N HIS A 33 8.97 -9.86 -15.17
CA HIS A 33 8.75 -8.48 -15.61
C HIS A 33 8.61 -7.49 -14.45
N ALA A 34 8.12 -7.92 -13.28
CA ALA A 34 8.00 -7.05 -12.12
C ALA A 34 9.35 -6.68 -11.50
N THR A 35 10.33 -7.58 -11.57
CA THR A 35 11.69 -7.32 -11.08
C THR A 35 12.39 -6.32 -11.99
N LEU A 36 12.21 -6.47 -13.30
CA LEU A 36 12.77 -5.57 -14.31
C LEU A 36 12.21 -4.15 -14.12
N TRP A 37 10.88 -4.02 -14.10
CA TRP A 37 10.22 -2.74 -13.89
C TRP A 37 10.67 -2.05 -12.59
N TYR A 38 10.75 -2.78 -11.47
CA TYR A 38 11.14 -2.19 -10.20
C TYR A 38 12.60 -1.73 -10.18
N THR A 39 13.47 -2.45 -10.89
CA THR A 39 14.89 -2.08 -11.04
C THR A 39 15.04 -0.81 -11.88
N GLU A 40 14.38 -0.76 -13.03
CA GLU A 40 14.35 0.43 -13.91
C GLU A 40 13.75 1.65 -13.20
N MET A 41 12.63 1.46 -12.49
CA MET A 41 11.98 2.51 -11.72
C MET A 41 12.91 3.12 -10.67
N LYS A 42 13.71 2.29 -9.99
CA LYS A 42 14.73 2.76 -9.03
C LYS A 42 15.89 3.49 -9.71
N GLU A 43 16.32 3.05 -10.88
CA GLU A 43 17.38 3.72 -11.65
C GLU A 43 16.94 5.10 -12.12
N ILE A 44 15.73 5.21 -12.67
CA ILE A 44 15.17 6.46 -13.21
C ILE A 44 14.94 7.49 -12.10
N HIS A 45 14.42 7.08 -10.95
CA HIS A 45 13.94 8.01 -9.92
C HIS A 45 14.87 8.14 -8.69
N GLY A 46 15.91 7.32 -8.60
CA GLY A 46 16.92 7.35 -7.53
C GLY A 46 16.40 6.92 -6.16
N ARG A 47 17.13 7.28 -5.10
CA ARG A 47 16.74 6.98 -3.70
C ARG A 47 15.63 7.94 -3.24
N ARG A 48 14.37 7.53 -3.45
CA ARG A 48 13.17 8.20 -2.92
C ARG A 48 12.71 7.53 -1.61
N ASN A 49 11.84 8.21 -0.87
CA ASN A 49 11.27 7.68 0.37
C ASN A 49 10.26 6.55 0.09
N TRP A 50 9.95 5.75 1.12
CA TRP A 50 9.03 4.62 0.99
C TRP A 50 7.62 5.00 0.50
N PRO A 51 6.94 6.05 1.06
CA PRO A 51 5.59 6.40 0.63
C PRO A 51 5.47 6.65 -0.88
N TRP A 52 6.50 7.26 -1.47
CA TRP A 52 6.55 7.47 -2.91
C TRP A 52 6.72 6.15 -3.69
N GLY A 53 7.58 5.25 -3.21
CA GLY A 53 7.79 3.94 -3.82
C GLY A 53 6.56 3.05 -3.77
N GLU A 54 5.87 3.03 -2.63
CA GLU A 54 4.61 2.33 -2.42
C GLU A 54 3.53 2.82 -3.40
N SER A 55 3.35 4.13 -3.52
CA SER A 55 2.39 4.73 -4.46
C SER A 55 2.63 4.29 -5.90
N LYS A 56 3.89 4.18 -6.33
CA LYS A 56 4.25 3.75 -7.69
C LYS A 56 4.00 2.28 -7.93
N ILE A 57 4.29 1.43 -6.94
CA ILE A 57 4.00 -0.01 -7.01
C ILE A 57 2.50 -0.25 -7.08
N ILE A 58 1.73 0.45 -6.25
CA ILE A 58 0.27 0.43 -6.30
C ILE A 58 -0.17 0.86 -7.70
N GLN A 59 0.25 2.03 -8.20
CA GLN A 59 -0.13 2.51 -9.52
C GLN A 59 0.17 1.52 -10.67
N GLN A 60 1.29 0.80 -10.61
CA GLN A 60 1.70 -0.12 -11.66
C GLN A 60 0.96 -1.45 -11.62
N TYR A 61 0.70 -1.99 -10.42
CA TYR A 61 0.22 -3.37 -10.26
C TYR A 61 -1.20 -3.48 -9.71
N SER A 62 -1.81 -2.37 -9.27
CA SER A 62 -3.21 -2.37 -8.84
C SER A 62 -4.08 -2.76 -10.03
N ASN A 63 -4.61 -3.97 -9.98
CA ASN A 63 -5.60 -4.45 -10.93
C ASN A 63 -7.00 -4.31 -10.29
N GLY A 64 -8.07 -4.46 -11.09
CA GLY A 64 -9.44 -4.34 -10.59
C GLY A 64 -9.76 -5.30 -9.44
N THR A 65 -9.15 -6.49 -9.43
CA THR A 65 -9.29 -7.49 -8.35
C THR A 65 -8.69 -6.99 -7.03
N TRP A 66 -7.53 -6.35 -7.08
CA TRP A 66 -6.89 -5.78 -5.90
C TRP A 66 -7.67 -4.59 -5.34
N ILE A 67 -8.14 -3.69 -6.22
CA ILE A 67 -9.01 -2.57 -5.81
C ILE A 67 -10.26 -3.12 -5.13
N TRP A 68 -10.89 -4.14 -5.72
CA TRP A 68 -12.06 -4.80 -5.11
C TRP A 68 -11.75 -5.38 -3.73
N LYS A 69 -10.62 -6.07 -3.53
CA LYS A 69 -10.20 -6.57 -2.20
C LYS A 69 -10.01 -5.45 -1.19
N LYS A 70 -9.38 -4.32 -1.58
CA LYS A 70 -9.23 -3.16 -0.70
C LYS A 70 -10.57 -2.54 -0.33
N THR A 71 -11.50 -2.44 -1.29
CA THR A 71 -12.88 -2.01 -1.02
C THR A 71 -13.59 -2.93 -0.02
N MET A 72 -13.49 -4.25 -0.19
CA MET A 72 -14.06 -5.20 0.78
C MET A 72 -13.42 -5.09 2.17
N SER A 73 -12.11 -4.86 2.25
CA SER A 73 -11.41 -4.64 3.52
C SER A 73 -11.86 -3.36 4.23
N PHE A 74 -12.04 -2.27 3.47
CA PHE A 74 -12.63 -1.02 3.96
C PHE A 74 -14.06 -1.23 4.48
N GLU A 75 -14.91 -1.91 3.70
CA GLU A 75 -16.31 -2.10 4.04
C GLU A 75 -16.52 -2.99 5.27
N SER A 76 -15.67 -4.01 5.45
CA SER A 76 -15.76 -4.98 6.54
C SER A 76 -15.12 -4.54 7.86
N ASP A 77 -14.11 -3.66 7.84
CA ASP A 77 -13.45 -3.18 9.06
C ASP A 77 -14.17 -1.99 9.68
N LYS A 78 -15.35 -2.25 10.27
CA LYS A 78 -16.09 -1.24 11.04
C LYS A 78 -15.34 -0.87 12.34
N TYR A 79 -15.46 0.40 12.73
CA TYR A 79 -14.95 0.87 14.00
C TYR A 79 -15.63 0.14 15.16
N SER A 80 -14.86 -0.17 16.19
CA SER A 80 -15.33 -0.80 17.41
C SER A 80 -14.58 -0.18 18.60
N VAL A 81 -15.25 -0.09 19.75
CA VAL A 81 -14.77 0.67 20.92
C VAL A 81 -13.51 0.10 21.57
N ASP A 82 -13.15 -1.13 21.22
CA ASP A 82 -11.92 -1.83 21.61
C ASP A 82 -10.69 -1.42 20.79
N LYS A 83 -10.88 -0.68 19.68
CA LYS A 83 -9.78 -0.21 18.82
C LYS A 83 -9.37 1.21 19.19
N ASP A 84 -8.07 1.50 19.07
CA ASP A 84 -7.61 2.88 19.14
C ASP A 84 -8.21 3.68 17.95
N PRO A 85 -8.93 4.79 18.22
CA PRO A 85 -9.60 5.56 17.16
C PRO A 85 -8.63 6.15 16.15
N TYR A 86 -7.45 6.59 16.60
CA TYR A 86 -6.47 7.22 15.75
C TYR A 86 -5.82 6.19 14.80
N GLU A 87 -5.43 5.04 15.33
CA GLU A 87 -4.89 3.94 14.52
C GLU A 87 -5.91 3.40 13.53
N TRP A 88 -7.18 3.27 13.93
CA TRP A 88 -8.25 2.84 13.03
C TRP A 88 -8.46 3.85 11.90
N CYS A 89 -8.59 5.14 12.20
CA CYS A 89 -8.75 6.20 11.19
C CYS A 89 -7.55 6.26 10.23
N LEU A 90 -6.32 6.15 10.75
CA LEU A 90 -5.12 6.11 9.91
C LEU A 90 -5.12 4.91 8.96
N ARG A 91 -5.48 3.72 9.45
CA ARG A 91 -5.55 2.51 8.62
C ARG A 91 -6.61 2.65 7.53
N GLN A 92 -7.81 3.09 7.88
CA GLN A 92 -8.91 3.28 6.94
C GLN A 92 -8.60 4.37 5.90
N SER A 93 -7.96 5.47 6.32
CA SER A 93 -7.50 6.53 5.41
C SER A 93 -6.50 6.00 4.37
N LYS A 94 -5.55 5.15 4.78
CA LYS A 94 -4.62 4.49 3.84
C LYS A 94 -5.33 3.59 2.83
N ILE A 95 -6.33 2.82 3.28
CA ILE A 95 -7.12 1.96 2.39
C ILE A 95 -7.91 2.81 1.38
N LEU A 96 -8.51 3.90 1.82
CA LEU A 96 -9.23 4.84 0.95
C LEU A 96 -8.33 5.47 -0.12
N GLN A 97 -7.12 5.92 0.26
CA GLN A 97 -6.12 6.42 -0.69
C GLN A 97 -5.64 5.35 -1.68
N ALA A 98 -5.61 4.08 -1.26
CA ALA A 98 -5.27 2.96 -2.14
C ALA A 98 -6.37 2.64 -3.15
N ILE A 99 -7.65 2.81 -2.77
CA ILE A 99 -8.82 2.62 -3.65
C ILE A 99 -8.94 3.78 -4.64
N ASP A 100 -8.76 5.02 -4.15
CA ASP A 100 -8.86 6.24 -4.93
C ASP A 100 -7.67 7.17 -4.61
N PRO A 101 -6.60 7.14 -5.43
CA PRO A 101 -5.43 7.98 -5.23
C PRO A 101 -5.68 9.49 -5.34
N GLN A 102 -6.84 9.92 -5.89
CA GLN A 102 -7.21 11.33 -5.98
C GLN A 102 -8.07 11.79 -4.79
N MET A 103 -8.36 10.88 -3.85
CA MET A 103 -9.18 11.19 -2.69
C MET A 103 -8.49 12.23 -1.79
N ASN A 104 -9.16 13.36 -1.60
CA ASN A 104 -8.69 14.39 -0.67
C ASN A 104 -9.11 14.10 0.77
N ILE A 105 -8.60 14.89 1.72
CA ILE A 105 -8.87 14.73 3.15
C ILE A 105 -10.37 14.86 3.46
N GLN A 106 -11.08 15.80 2.81
CA GLN A 106 -12.52 16.01 3.05
C GLN A 106 -13.35 14.80 2.59
N MET A 107 -13.04 14.26 1.41
CA MET A 107 -13.67 13.05 0.87
C MET A 107 -13.40 11.83 1.74
N SER A 108 -12.17 11.71 2.26
CA SER A 108 -11.79 10.64 3.18
C SER A 108 -12.60 10.74 4.48
N ASN A 109 -12.66 11.93 5.09
CA ASN A 109 -13.37 12.16 6.34
C ASN A 109 -14.88 11.95 6.23
N HIS A 110 -15.48 12.14 5.05
CA HIS A 110 -16.91 11.85 4.86
C HIS A 110 -17.20 10.33 4.84
N LYS A 111 -16.19 9.50 4.61
CA LYS A 111 -16.31 8.04 4.55
C LYS A 111 -15.93 7.34 5.86
N LEU A 112 -15.22 8.02 6.76
CA LEU A 112 -14.81 7.52 8.09
C LEU A 112 -15.88 7.86 9.13
#